data_AF-A0A8T4QSW7-F1
#
_entry.id   AF-A0A8T4QSW7-F1
#
_cell.length_a   1.000
_cell.length_b   1.000
_cell.length_c   1.000
_cell.angle_alpha   90.00
_cell.angle_beta   90.00
_cell.angle_gamma   90.00
#
_symmetry.space_group_name_H-M   'P 1'
#
loop_
_entity.id
_entity.type
_entity.pdbx_description
1 polymer ?
#
loop_
_entity_poly.entity_id
_entity_poly.type
_entity_poly.pdbx_seq_one_letter_code
_entity_poly.pdbx_strand_id
1 'polypeptide(L)'
;MKIKILPLLFLLLLFLPFIYAQLEFAQIPEGTDFLGLSQLEEMIRPWLVRVSLLVGGVFGIYLFLLLLRAYYERKKVKLLEDIRFDLDHLNKHYGLPSSREKKGPIRRFFSRLISKKTTEKMKL
;
A
#
# COMPACT_ATOMS: atom_id res chain seq x y z
N MET A 1 4.19 10.24 -10.39
CA MET A 1 4.88 9.02 -9.93
C MET A 1 3.81 8.03 -9.49
N LYS A 2 3.71 6.83 -10.08
CA LYS A 2 2.67 5.86 -9.69
C LYS A 2 3.01 5.37 -8.29
N ILE A 3 2.27 5.84 -7.28
CA ILE A 3 2.31 5.23 -5.95
C ILE A 3 2.04 3.75 -6.20
N LYS A 4 2.97 2.88 -5.81
CA LYS A 4 2.75 1.43 -5.83
C LYS A 4 1.72 1.15 -4.74
N ILE A 5 0.45 1.46 -5.04
CA ILE A 5 -0.72 1.15 -4.20
C ILE A 5 -0.94 -0.37 -4.20
N LEU A 6 -0.48 -1.04 -5.26
CA LEU A 6 -0.57 -2.49 -5.44
C LEU A 6 -0.12 -3.32 -4.22
N PRO A 7 1.08 -3.13 -3.63
CA PRO A 7 1.49 -3.87 -2.43
C PRO A 7 0.62 -3.58 -1.20
N LEU A 8 0.12 -2.35 -1.04
CA LEU A 8 -0.69 -1.97 0.11
C LEU A 8 -2.12 -2.53 -0.01
N LEU A 9 -2.66 -2.52 -1.23
CA LEU A 9 -3.94 -3.11 -1.58
C LEU A 9 -3.88 -4.64 -1.49
N PHE A 10 -2.78 -5.26 -1.91
CA PHE A 10 -2.53 -6.69 -1.76
C PHE A 10 -2.46 -7.10 -0.28
N LEU A 11 -1.78 -6.30 0.56
CA LEU A 11 -1.70 -6.54 2.00
C LEU A 11 -3.08 -6.43 2.69
N LEU A 12 -3.89 -5.45 2.28
CA LEU A 12 -5.26 -5.29 2.78
C LEU A 12 -6.16 -6.45 2.34
N LEU A 13 -6.01 -6.93 1.12
CA LEU A 13 -6.74 -8.07 0.58
C LEU A 13 -6.37 -9.40 1.27
N LEU A 14 -5.13 -9.54 1.70
CA LEU A 14 -4.66 -10.66 2.52
C LEU A 14 -5.27 -10.66 3.94
N PHE A 15 -5.66 -9.49 4.45
CA PHE A 15 -6.23 -9.32 5.79
C PHE A 15 -7.75 -9.44 5.86
N LEU A 16 -8.44 -9.19 4.75
CA LEU A 16 -9.89 -9.36 4.63
C LEU A 16 -10.42 -10.71 5.16
N PRO A 17 -9.84 -11.89 4.84
CA PRO A 17 -10.33 -13.16 5.37
C PRO A 17 -10.12 -13.30 6.88
N PHE A 18 -9.05 -12.71 7.43
CA PHE A 18 -8.81 -12.72 8.87
C PHE A 18 -9.85 -11.88 9.62
N ILE A 19 -10.18 -10.70 9.10
CA ILE A 19 -11.23 -9.83 9.66
C ILE A 19 -12.59 -10.54 9.55
N TYR A 20 -12.88 -11.17 8.41
CA TYR A 20 -14.12 -11.89 8.20
C TYR A 20 -14.26 -13.08 9.16
N ALA A 21 -13.20 -13.86 9.36
CA ALA A 21 -13.20 -14.96 10.32
C ALA A 21 -13.49 -14.46 11.75
N GLN A 22 -12.88 -13.36 12.19
CA GLN A 22 -13.16 -12.79 13.52
C GLN A 22 -14.62 -12.33 13.66
N LEU A 23 -15.20 -11.77 12.60
CA LEU A 23 -16.59 -11.31 12.57
C LEU A 23 -17.58 -12.48 12.62
N GLU A 24 -17.27 -13.57 11.93
CA GLU A 24 -18.05 -14.81 11.90
C GLU A 24 -18.01 -15.53 13.25
N PHE A 25 -16.83 -15.60 13.89
CA PHE A 25 -16.69 -16.08 15.27
C PHE A 25 -17.48 -15.24 16.29
N ALA A 26 -17.64 -13.93 16.06
CA ALA A 26 -18.41 -13.06 16.95
C ALA A 26 -19.94 -13.23 16.79
N GLN A 27 -20.41 -13.87 15.73
CA GLN A 27 -21.83 -14.04 15.41
C GLN A 27 -22.32 -15.49 15.53
N ILE A 28 -21.50 -16.41 16.04
CA ILE A 28 -21.94 -17.79 16.27
C ILE A 28 -23.13 -17.77 17.23
N PRO A 29 -24.32 -18.26 16.82
CA PRO A 29 -25.48 -18.30 17.69
C PRO A 29 -25.19 -19.22 18.89
N GLU A 30 -25.44 -18.73 20.11
CA GLU A 30 -25.18 -19.42 21.39
C GLU A 30 -25.97 -20.75 21.61
N GLY A 31 -26.47 -21.41 20.56
CA GLY A 31 -27.42 -22.51 20.68
C GLY A 31 -27.24 -23.67 19.70
N THR A 32 -26.16 -23.72 18.91
CA THR A 32 -25.84 -24.94 18.16
C THR A 32 -25.00 -25.89 19.02
N ASP A 33 -25.69 -26.61 19.92
CA ASP A 33 -25.16 -27.76 20.66
C ASP A 33 -24.86 -28.93 19.72
N PHE A 34 -23.85 -28.78 18.86
CA PHE A 34 -23.35 -29.88 18.05
C PHE A 34 -22.04 -30.37 18.67
N LEU A 35 -22.11 -31.53 19.34
CA LEU A 35 -20.95 -32.37 19.69
C LEU A 35 -19.86 -31.74 20.58
N GLY A 36 -20.21 -31.11 21.71
CA GLY A 36 -19.22 -30.73 22.74
C GLY A 36 -18.16 -29.71 22.30
N LEU A 37 -18.36 -29.08 21.14
CA LEU A 37 -17.47 -28.05 20.60
C LEU A 37 -17.44 -26.79 21.48
N SER A 38 -18.51 -26.50 22.20
CA SER A 38 -18.60 -25.39 23.16
C SER A 38 -17.56 -25.50 24.29
N GLN A 39 -17.36 -26.70 24.86
CA GLN A 39 -16.35 -26.92 25.90
C GLN A 39 -14.91 -26.78 25.37
N LEU A 40 -14.66 -27.22 24.12
CA LEU A 40 -13.38 -27.03 23.44
C LEU A 40 -13.13 -25.55 23.12
N GLU A 41 -14.17 -24.83 22.68
CA GLU A 41 -14.11 -23.40 22.39
C GLU A 41 -13.76 -22.62 23.65
N GLU A 42 -14.47 -22.82 24.75
CA GLU A 42 -14.20 -22.14 26.03
C GLU A 42 -12.78 -22.41 26.53
N MET A 43 -12.26 -23.61 26.31
CA MET A 43 -10.90 -23.99 26.70
C MET A 43 -9.83 -23.31 25.82
N ILE A 44 -10.09 -23.10 24.53
CA ILE A 44 -9.13 -22.55 23.57
C ILE A 44 -9.22 -21.01 23.46
N ARG A 45 -10.38 -20.43 23.74
CA ARG A 45 -10.64 -18.98 23.72
C ARG A 45 -9.58 -18.12 24.43
N PRO A 46 -9.12 -18.43 25.65
CA PRO A 46 -8.09 -17.61 26.31
C PRO A 46 -6.74 -17.63 25.58
N TRP A 47 -6.40 -18.73 24.90
CA TRP A 47 -5.19 -18.83 24.08
C TRP A 47 -5.33 -18.01 22.80
N LEU A 48 -6.47 -18.11 22.12
CA LEU A 48 -6.79 -17.32 20.92
C LEU A 48 -6.69 -15.82 21.19
N VAL A 49 -7.20 -15.33 22.32
CA VAL A 49 -7.14 -13.91 22.69
C VAL A 49 -5.69 -13.46 22.92
N ARG A 50 -4.85 -14.27 23.58
CA ARG A 50 -3.44 -13.93 23.79
C ARG A 50 -2.65 -13.90 22.48
N VAL A 51 -2.92 -14.86 21.60
CA VAL A 51 -2.30 -14.94 20.27
C VAL A 51 -2.78 -13.78 19.39
N SER A 52 -4.06 -13.42 19.41
CA SER A 52 -4.57 -12.29 18.62
C SER A 52 -3.95 -10.98 19.06
N LEU A 53 -3.70 -10.80 20.37
CA LEU A 53 -3.05 -9.61 20.91
C LEU A 53 -1.57 -9.53 20.50
N LEU A 54 -0.85 -10.66 20.52
CA LEU A 54 0.52 -10.76 20.00
C LEU A 54 0.59 -10.49 18.49
N VAL A 55 -0.25 -11.17 17.71
CA VAL A 55 -0.30 -11.02 16.25
C VAL A 55 -0.71 -9.60 15.86
N GLY A 56 -1.72 -9.04 16.53
CA GLY A 56 -2.16 -7.65 16.34
C GLY A 56 -1.07 -6.64 16.69
N GLY A 57 -0.34 -6.87 17.78
CA GLY A 57 0.79 -6.02 18.19
C GLY A 57 1.94 -6.04 17.19
N VAL A 58 2.42 -7.23 16.81
CA VAL A 58 3.49 -7.39 15.81
C VAL A 58 3.06 -6.80 14.47
N PHE A 59 1.82 -7.02 14.07
CA PHE A 59 1.28 -6.47 12.83
C PHE A 59 1.20 -4.94 12.87
N GLY A 60 0.76 -4.35 13.98
CA GLY A 60 0.74 -2.89 14.16
C GLY A 60 2.12 -2.26 14.01
N ILE A 61 3.15 -2.87 14.59
CA ILE A 61 4.55 -2.44 14.45
C ILE A 61 5.00 -2.55 12.99
N TYR A 62 4.69 -3.65 12.31
CA TYR A 62 5.03 -3.84 10.90
C TYR A 62 4.39 -2.75 10.02
N LEU A 63 3.11 -2.44 10.25
CA LEU A 63 2.39 -1.40 9.51
C LEU A 63 2.98 -0.01 9.76
N PHE A 64 3.38 0.27 11.01
CA PHE A 64 4.08 1.50 11.38
C PHE A 64 5.43 1.65 10.65
N LEU A 65 6.25 0.59 10.62
CA LEU A 65 7.52 0.59 9.88
C LEU A 65 7.30 0.79 8.38
N LEU A 66 6.25 0.18 7.82
CA LEU A 66 5.88 0.33 6.42
C LEU A 66 5.51 1.79 6.09
N LEU A 67 4.72 2.44 6.94
CA LEU A 67 4.39 3.86 6.84
C LEU A 67 5.65 4.74 6.92
N LEU A 68 6.54 4.46 7.87
CA LEU A 68 7.81 5.17 8.02
C LEU A 68 8.64 5.07 6.73
N ARG A 69 8.76 3.86 6.19
CA ARG A 69 9.49 3.59 4.95
C ARG A 69 8.92 4.42 3.79
N ALA A 70 7.59 4.40 3.64
CA ALA A 70 6.91 5.17 2.61
C ALA A 70 7.12 6.69 2.78
N TYR A 71 7.16 7.19 4.01
CA TYR A 71 7.44 8.59 4.31
C TYR A 71 8.88 8.99 3.93
N TYR A 72 9.88 8.21 4.33
CA TYR A 72 11.28 8.49 4.00
C TYR A 72 11.56 8.39 2.50
N GLU A 73 10.94 7.43 1.82
CA GLU A 73 11.08 7.29 0.37
C GLU A 73 10.58 8.54 -0.36
N ARG A 74 9.46 9.15 0.10
CA ARG A 74 8.98 10.43 -0.45
C ARG A 74 9.97 11.57 -0.24
N LYS A 75 10.57 11.67 0.95
CA LYS A 75 11.59 12.70 1.22
C LYS A 75 12.82 12.55 0.34
N LYS A 76 13.32 11.32 0.17
CA LYS A 76 14.48 11.06 -0.70
C LYS A 76 14.21 11.44 -2.15
N VAL A 77 13.04 11.09 -2.67
CA VAL A 77 12.67 11.46 -4.05
C VAL A 77 12.59 12.98 -4.20
N LYS A 78 11.95 13.68 -3.26
CA LYS A 78 11.87 15.14 -3.29
C LYS A 78 13.27 15.78 -3.30
N LEU A 79 14.16 15.31 -2.44
CA LEU A 79 15.55 15.79 -2.41
C LEU A 79 16.28 15.57 -3.74
N LEU A 80 16.10 14.41 -4.39
CA LEU A 80 16.68 14.16 -5.71
C LEU A 80 16.09 15.07 -6.80
N GLU A 81 14.79 15.37 -6.74
CA GLU A 81 14.16 16.31 -7.66
C GLU A 81 14.68 17.74 -7.48
N ASP A 82 14.87 18.16 -6.23
CA ASP A 82 15.43 19.48 -5.89
C ASP A 82 16.89 19.60 -6.37
N ILE A 83 17.76 18.61 -6.07
CA ILE A 83 19.15 18.58 -6.56
C ILE A 83 19.19 18.60 -8.09
N ARG A 84 18.30 17.85 -8.74
CA ARG A 84 18.21 17.83 -10.21
C ARG A 84 17.80 19.19 -10.78
N PHE A 85 16.90 19.89 -10.09
CA PHE A 85 16.48 21.22 -10.48
C PHE A 85 17.64 22.23 -10.39
N ASP A 86 18.41 22.19 -9.31
CA ASP A 86 19.57 23.07 -9.11
C ASP A 86 20.66 22.80 -10.16
N LEU A 87 20.96 21.53 -10.43
CA LEU A 87 21.90 21.14 -11.49
C LEU A 87 21.44 21.58 -12.88
N ASP A 88 20.14 21.46 -13.20
CA ASP A 88 19.60 21.95 -14.47
C ASP A 88 19.71 23.49 -14.58
N HIS A 89 19.59 24.21 -13.46
CA HIS A 89 19.77 25.67 -13.42
C HIS A 89 21.23 26.05 -13.67
N LEU A 90 22.17 25.38 -13.01
CA LEU A 90 23.61 25.54 -13.23
C LEU A 90 24.02 25.20 -14.67
N ASN A 91 23.55 24.07 -15.22
CA ASN A 91 23.88 23.68 -16.59
C ASN A 91 23.46 24.74 -17.62
N LYS A 92 22.30 25.38 -17.43
CA LYS A 92 21.86 26.48 -18.30
C LYS A 92 22.79 27.68 -18.27
N HIS A 93 23.31 28.04 -17.09
CA HIS A 93 24.25 29.14 -16.95
C HIS A 93 25.57 28.86 -17.71
N TYR A 94 26.00 27.60 -17.75
CA TYR A 94 27.23 27.19 -18.44
C TYR A 94 27.01 26.73 -19.89
N GLY A 95 25.81 26.86 -20.45
CA GLY A 95 25.49 26.41 -21.81
C GLY A 95 25.55 24.89 -22.00
N LEU A 96 25.50 24.11 -20.91
CA LEU A 96 25.51 22.65 -20.94
C LEU A 96 24.09 22.10 -21.17
N PRO A 97 23.93 20.98 -21.90
CA PRO A 97 22.63 20.42 -22.20
C PRO A 97 21.89 19.98 -20.93
N SER A 98 20.69 20.53 -20.74
CA SER A 98 19.87 20.28 -19.56
C SER A 98 19.10 18.96 -19.65
N SER A 99 18.74 18.40 -18.50
CA SER A 99 18.01 17.14 -18.44
C SER A 99 16.58 17.24 -18.98
N ARG A 100 16.05 18.47 -19.17
CA ARG A 100 14.78 18.77 -19.86
C ARG A 100 14.89 18.72 -21.38
N GLU A 101 16.03 19.07 -21.97
CA GLU A 101 16.26 18.99 -23.43
C GLU A 101 16.37 17.54 -23.92
N LYS A 102 16.84 16.62 -23.07
CA LYS A 102 16.91 15.18 -23.38
C LYS A 102 15.58 14.42 -23.35
N LYS A 103 14.45 15.06 -22.97
CA LYS A 103 13.12 14.40 -23.06
C LYS A 103 12.68 14.37 -24.53
N GLY A 104 13.19 13.40 -25.27
CA GLY A 104 12.95 13.23 -26.70
C GLY A 104 11.46 13.11 -27.08
N PRO A 105 11.14 13.35 -28.36
CA PRO A 105 9.77 13.39 -28.91
C PRO A 105 8.96 12.12 -28.62
N ILE A 106 9.63 10.98 -28.44
CA ILE A 106 9.04 9.69 -28.06
C ILE A 106 8.19 9.79 -26.79
N ARG A 107 8.62 10.57 -25.78
CA ARG A 107 7.84 10.72 -24.54
C ARG A 107 6.56 11.54 -24.76
N ARG A 108 6.55 12.49 -25.71
CA ARG A 108 5.34 13.24 -26.11
C ARG A 108 4.38 12.39 -26.93
N PHE A 109 4.90 11.42 -27.69
CA PHE A 109 4.07 10.50 -28.47
C PHE A 109 3.35 9.49 -27.57
N PHE A 110 4.08 8.88 -26.62
CA PHE A 110 3.49 7.91 -25.67
C PHE A 110 2.48 8.54 -24.70
N SER A 111 2.63 9.81 -24.32
CA SER A 111 1.66 10.47 -23.42
C SER A 111 0.29 10.69 -24.06
N ARG A 112 0.22 10.85 -25.39
CA ARG A 112 -1.05 11.01 -26.12
C ARG A 112 -1.83 9.69 -26.24
N LEU A 113 -1.12 8.57 -26.40
CA LEU A 113 -1.74 7.24 -26.48
C LEU A 113 -2.33 6.79 -25.14
N ILE A 114 -1.64 7.07 -24.02
CA ILE A 114 -2.10 6.68 -22.69
C ILE A 114 -3.29 7.54 -22.22
N SER A 115 -3.35 8.82 -22.60
CA SER A 115 -4.44 9.71 -22.17
C SER A 115 -5.81 9.36 -22.79
N LYS A 116 -5.85 8.69 -23.95
CA LYS A 116 -7.14 8.31 -24.58
C LYS A 116 -7.87 7.17 -23.85
N LYS A 117 -7.15 6.24 -23.22
CA LYS A 117 -7.76 5.09 -22.53
C LYS A 117 -8.46 5.45 -21.21
N THR A 118 -8.13 6.59 -20.60
CA THR A 118 -8.72 7.00 -19.32
C THR A 118 -10.06 7.73 -19.49
N THR A 119 -10.27 8.41 -20.62
CA THR A 119 -11.49 9.19 -20.87
C THR A 119 -12.68 8.32 -21.33
N GLU A 120 -12.43 7.16 -21.93
CA GLU A 120 -13.51 6.21 -22.28
C GLU A 120 -14.02 5.44 -21.05
N LYS A 121 -13.18 5.20 -20.04
CA LYS A 121 -13.61 4.54 -18.79
C LYS A 121 -14.42 5.42 -17.83
N MET A 122 -14.60 6.71 -18.13
CA MET A 122 -15.48 7.62 -17.38
C MET A 122 -16.82 7.88 -18.11
N LYS A 123 -17.04 7.28 -19.28
CA LYS A 123 -18.28 7.42 -20.07
C LYS A 123 -19.08 6.11 -20.19
N LEU A 124 -18.66 5.06 -19.50
CA LEU A 124 -19.38 3.80 -19.29
C LEU A 124 -19.65 3.66 -17.79
#